data_AF-A0A927SQW7-F1
#
_entry.id   AF-A0A927SQW7-F1
#
_cell.length_a   1.000
_cell.length_b   1.000
_cell.length_c   1.000
_cell.angle_alpha   90.00
_cell.angle_beta   90.00
_cell.angle_gamma   90.00
#
_symmetry.space_group_name_H-M   'P 1'
#
loop_
_entity.id
_entity.type
_entity.pdbx_description
1 polymer ?
#
loop_
_entity_poly.entity_id
_entity_poly.type
_entity_poly.pdbx_seq_one_letter_code
_entity_poly.pdbx_strand_id
1 'polypeptide(L)'
;MARPTIAKLISITSGGMHFETTTGLNFYVVKFSDKILELEPSCLRTIQEMAEIVAGCFETRSTFADVKQVDFTFNNKKISIKKEDNATPEIIFQKWYDAPYEKPWDAMFIF
;
A
#
# COMPACT_ATOMS: atom_id res chain seq x y z
N MET A 1 12.80 -15.81 11.46
CA MET A 1 12.65 -14.49 10.84
C MET A 1 11.67 -14.63 9.69
N ALA A 2 10.56 -13.89 9.70
CA ALA A 2 9.66 -13.83 8.54
C ALA A 2 10.45 -13.30 7.33
N ARG A 3 10.21 -13.86 6.14
CA ARG A 3 10.87 -13.37 4.92
C ARG A 3 10.30 -11.98 4.59
N PRO A 4 11.13 -10.98 4.25
CA PRO A 4 10.62 -9.67 3.87
C PRO A 4 9.77 -9.77 2.60
N THR A 5 8.63 -9.10 2.61
CA THR A 5 7.72 -8.99 1.47
C THR A 5 8.34 -8.03 0.47
N ILE A 6 8.65 -8.46 -0.76
CA ILE A 6 9.28 -7.59 -1.77
C ILE A 6 8.31 -7.33 -2.90
N ALA A 7 8.05 -6.06 -3.22
CA ALA A 7 7.28 -5.67 -4.39
C ALA A 7 8.11 -5.76 -5.68
N LYS A 8 7.59 -6.46 -6.70
CA LYS A 8 8.22 -6.65 -8.01
C LYS A 8 7.26 -6.28 -9.13
N LEU A 9 7.75 -5.58 -10.14
CA LEU A 9 7.01 -5.35 -11.37
C LEU A 9 6.80 -6.67 -12.12
N ILE A 10 5.54 -7.00 -12.43
CA ILE A 10 5.19 -8.18 -13.23
C ILE A 10 4.96 -7.77 -14.68
N SER A 11 4.17 -6.71 -14.90
CA SER A 11 3.78 -6.29 -16.25
C SER A 11 3.37 -4.82 -16.31
N ILE A 12 3.54 -4.22 -17.49
CA ILE A 12 3.02 -2.90 -17.85
C ILE A 12 2.03 -3.12 -18.98
N THR A 13 0.77 -2.72 -18.78
CA THR A 13 -0.29 -2.82 -19.80
C THR A 13 -0.85 -1.43 -20.11
N SER A 14 -1.66 -1.32 -21.17
CA SER A 14 -2.41 -0.09 -21.45
C SER A 14 -3.41 0.28 -20.34
N GLY A 15 -3.75 -0.66 -19.46
CA GLY A 15 -4.62 -0.45 -18.30
C GLY A 15 -3.89 -0.14 -16.98
N GLY A 16 -2.55 -0.11 -16.97
CA GLY A 16 -1.76 0.23 -15.78
C GLY A 16 -0.54 -0.68 -15.55
N MET A 17 0.15 -0.45 -14.44
CA MET A 17 1.31 -1.24 -14.01
C MET A 17 0.90 -2.24 -12.92
N HIS A 18 1.22 -3.51 -13.11
CA HIS A 18 0.89 -4.61 -12.21
C HIS A 18 2.13 -5.07 -11.45
N PHE A 19 2.00 -5.18 -10.13
CA PHE A 19 3.07 -5.60 -9.25
C PHE A 19 2.63 -6.79 -8.39
N GLU A 20 3.58 -7.66 -8.09
CA GLU A 20 3.41 -8.76 -7.12
C GLU A 20 4.29 -8.49 -5.92
N THR A 21 3.80 -8.87 -4.76
CA THR A 21 4.70 -9.16 -3.64
C THR A 21 5.27 -10.57 -3.77
N THR A 22 6.37 -10.86 -3.08
CA THR A 22 6.88 -12.23 -2.92
C THR A 22 5.92 -13.18 -2.19
N THR A 23 4.84 -12.65 -1.59
CA THR A 23 3.75 -13.44 -0.99
C THR A 23 2.63 -13.75 -2.00
N GLY A 24 2.75 -13.33 -3.26
CA GLY A 24 1.77 -13.56 -4.32
C GLY A 24 0.63 -12.54 -4.36
N LEU A 25 0.75 -11.44 -3.61
CA LEU A 25 -0.27 -10.40 -3.57
C LEU A 25 -0.08 -9.43 -4.73
N ASN A 26 -1.10 -9.34 -5.58
CA ASN A 26 -1.14 -8.45 -6.74
C ASN A 26 -1.68 -7.06 -6.40
N PHE A 27 -1.05 -6.00 -6.89
CA PHE A 27 -1.55 -4.65 -6.71
C PHE A 27 -1.27 -3.75 -7.91
N TYR A 28 -2.01 -2.66 -7.96
CA TYR A 28 -2.02 -1.71 -9.06
C TYR A 28 -1.45 -0.38 -8.60
N VAL A 29 -0.63 0.22 -9.46
CA VAL A 29 -0.14 1.58 -9.28
C VAL A 29 -0.99 2.51 -10.14
N VAL A 30 -1.70 3.42 -9.49
CA VAL A 30 -2.49 4.46 -10.15
C VAL A 30 -1.57 5.54 -10.69
N LYS A 31 -0.58 5.92 -9.88
CA LYS A 31 0.33 7.02 -10.20
C LYS A 31 1.69 6.79 -9.56
N PHE A 32 2.74 7.15 -10.29
CA PHE A 32 4.09 7.25 -9.76
C PHE A 32 4.74 8.54 -10.26
N SER A 33 4.93 9.51 -9.36
CA SER A 33 5.52 10.82 -9.67
C SER A 33 6.34 11.31 -8.48
N ASP A 34 7.48 11.93 -8.73
CA ASP A 34 8.35 12.49 -7.68
C ASP A 34 8.69 11.53 -6.54
N LYS A 35 8.80 10.23 -6.87
CA LYS A 35 9.03 9.13 -5.91
C LYS A 35 7.88 8.94 -4.91
N ILE A 36 6.67 9.39 -5.25
CA ILE A 36 5.43 9.12 -4.53
C ILE A 36 4.65 8.10 -5.34
N LEU A 37 4.27 7.00 -4.69
CA LEU A 37 3.52 5.89 -5.26
C LEU A 37 2.08 5.95 -4.77
N GLU A 38 1.12 6.02 -5.68
CA GLU A 38 -0.30 5.95 -5.36
C GLU A 38 -0.84 4.57 -5.73
N LEU A 39 -1.36 3.86 -4.74
CA LEU A 39 -1.91 2.53 -4.86
C LEU A 39 -3.44 2.57 -4.73
N GLU A 40 -4.11 1.83 -5.59
CA GLU A 40 -5.53 1.55 -5.45
C GLU A 40 -5.72 0.11 -4.97
N PRO A 41 -6.24 -0.09 -3.75
CA PRO A 41 -6.56 -1.42 -3.28
C PRO A 41 -7.68 -2.02 -4.12
N SER A 42 -7.49 -3.25 -4.60
CA SER A 42 -8.60 -4.02 -5.16
C SER A 42 -9.63 -4.32 -4.06
N CYS A 43 -10.92 -4.22 -4.39
CA CYS A 43 -12.08 -4.33 -3.49
C CYS A 43 -12.22 -5.64 -2.67
N LEU A 44 -11.32 -6.62 -2.83
CA LEU A 44 -11.32 -7.90 -2.13
C LEU A 44 -10.14 -8.09 -1.17
N ARG A 45 -9.36 -7.04 -0.90
CA ARG A 45 -8.20 -7.13 0.02
C ARG A 45 -8.56 -6.73 1.44
N THR A 46 -7.86 -7.32 2.39
CA THR A 46 -7.81 -6.90 3.78
C THR A 46 -6.79 -5.77 3.99
N ILE A 47 -6.93 -5.01 5.08
CA ILE A 47 -5.93 -4.00 5.44
C ILE A 47 -4.57 -4.63 5.76
N GLN A 48 -4.53 -5.84 6.29
CA GLN A 48 -3.29 -6.57 6.56
C GLN A 48 -2.52 -6.85 5.26
N GLU A 49 -3.19 -7.34 4.22
CA GLU A 49 -2.57 -7.55 2.90
C GLU A 49 -2.09 -6.22 2.29
N MET A 50 -2.85 -5.14 2.46
CA MET A 50 -2.43 -3.81 2.01
C MET A 50 -1.19 -3.31 2.76
N ALA A 51 -1.13 -3.54 4.07
CA ALA A 51 0.01 -3.18 4.88
C ALA A 51 1.27 -3.95 4.46
N GLU A 52 1.15 -5.24 4.13
CA GLU A 52 2.26 -6.04 3.58
C GLU A 52 2.75 -5.52 2.22
N ILE A 53 1.83 -5.18 1.31
CA ILE A 53 2.16 -4.59 0.00
C ILE A 53 2.93 -3.28 0.17
N VAL A 54 2.41 -2.38 1.02
CA VAL A 54 2.99 -1.05 1.24
C VAL A 54 4.36 -1.16 1.91
N ALA A 55 4.50 -2.01 2.94
CA ALA A 55 5.80 -2.28 3.57
C ALA A 55 6.80 -2.78 2.53
N GLY A 56 6.39 -3.73 1.68
CA GLY A 56 7.24 -4.31 0.66
C GLY A 56 7.66 -3.37 -0.46
N CYS A 57 6.97 -2.23 -0.63
CA CYS A 57 7.41 -1.18 -1.55
C CYS A 57 8.71 -0.50 -1.08
N PHE A 58 8.92 -0.38 0.23
CA PHE A 58 10.10 0.31 0.81
C PHE A 58 11.34 -0.57 0.94
N GLU A 59 11.21 -1.89 0.73
CA GLU A 59 12.32 -2.83 0.80
C GLU A 59 13.41 -2.55 -0.26
N THR A 60 14.68 -2.70 0.10
CA THR A 60 15.82 -2.36 -0.78
C THR A 60 15.83 -3.15 -2.11
N ARG A 61 15.22 -4.33 -2.13
CA ARG A 61 15.12 -5.19 -3.33
C ARG A 61 13.84 -4.97 -4.12
N SER A 62 12.98 -4.06 -3.67
CA SER A 62 11.74 -3.68 -4.34
C SER A 62 12.03 -2.95 -5.65
N THR A 63 11.16 -3.10 -6.64
CA THR A 63 11.16 -2.20 -7.81
C THR A 63 10.98 -0.73 -7.40
N PHE A 64 10.40 -0.48 -6.23
CA PHE A 64 10.16 0.84 -5.66
C PHE A 64 11.15 1.23 -4.57
N ALA A 65 12.35 0.64 -4.49
CA ALA A 65 13.29 0.93 -3.41
C ALA A 65 13.61 2.42 -3.20
N ASP A 66 13.49 3.25 -4.25
CA ASP A 66 13.71 4.70 -4.22
C ASP A 66 12.45 5.52 -3.88
N VAL A 67 11.32 4.88 -3.63
CA VAL A 67 10.07 5.55 -3.23
C VAL A 67 10.26 6.26 -1.89
N LYS A 68 9.75 7.48 -1.79
CA LYS A 68 9.75 8.29 -0.56
C LYS A 68 8.45 8.13 0.22
N GLN A 69 7.35 7.91 -0.49
CA GLN A 69 6.01 7.85 0.09
C GLN A 69 5.11 6.92 -0.72
N VAL A 70 4.25 6.19 -0.02
CA VAL A 70 3.17 5.40 -0.60
C VAL A 70 1.85 5.92 -0.06
N ASP A 71 0.97 6.31 -0.96
CA ASP A 71 -0.38 6.79 -0.69
C ASP A 71 -1.39 5.73 -1.13
N PHE A 72 -2.39 5.47 -0.30
CA PHE A 72 -3.50 4.59 -0.65
C PHE A 72 -4.76 4.97 0.11
N THR A 73 -5.92 4.68 -0.47
CA THR A 73 -7.22 4.86 0.19
C THR A 73 -7.84 3.50 0.46
N PHE A 74 -8.09 3.16 1.72
CA PHE A 74 -8.69 1.89 2.11
C PHE A 74 -9.85 2.10 3.09
N ASN A 75 -11.02 1.55 2.77
CA ASN A 75 -12.28 1.78 3.52
C ASN A 75 -12.56 3.27 3.77
N ASN A 76 -12.48 4.09 2.71
CA ASN A 76 -12.67 5.55 2.74
C ASN A 76 -11.75 6.30 3.72
N LYS A 77 -10.61 5.69 4.06
CA LYS A 77 -9.53 6.34 4.80
C LYS A 77 -8.33 6.52 3.89
N LYS A 78 -7.89 7.75 3.74
CA LYS A 78 -6.67 8.08 2.99
C LYS A 78 -5.46 7.97 3.91
N ILE A 79 -4.52 7.12 3.52
CA ILE A 79 -3.31 6.82 4.27
C ILE A 79 -2.09 7.23 3.46
N SER A 80 -1.16 7.91 4.10
CA SER A 80 0.14 8.26 3.53
C SER A 80 1.24 7.71 4.43
N ILE A 81 2.06 6.82 3.87
CA ILE A 81 3.17 6.18 4.56
C ILE A 81 4.46 6.71 3.94
N LYS A 82 5.35 7.28 4.75
CA LYS A 82 6.66 7.73 4.31
C LYS A 82 7.70 6.65 4.59
N LYS A 83 8.75 6.60 3.78
CA LYS A 83 9.87 5.67 3.98
C LYS A 83 10.52 5.80 5.36
N GLU A 84 10.51 7.03 5.89
CA GLU A 84 11.07 7.39 7.20
C GLU A 84 10.24 6.86 8.39
N ASP A 85 8.99 6.43 8.16
CA ASP A 85 8.08 5.95 9.21
C ASP A 85 8.43 4.54 9.74
N ASN A 86 9.51 3.92 9.25
CA ASN A 86 9.83 2.51 9.49
C ASN A 86 8.62 1.61 9.21
N ALA A 87 8.11 1.67 7.98
CA ALA A 87 6.84 1.13 7.54
C ALA A 87 6.75 -0.41 7.62
N THR A 88 6.57 -0.97 8.83
CA THR A 88 6.18 -2.37 9.01
C THR A 88 4.67 -2.55 8.83
N PRO A 89 4.19 -3.76 8.51
CA PRO A 89 2.75 -4.00 8.38
C PRO A 89 1.94 -3.57 9.60
N GLU A 90 2.47 -3.77 10.81
CA GLU A 90 1.82 -3.38 12.07
C GLU A 90 1.69 -1.86 12.21
N ILE A 91 2.74 -1.12 11.86
CA ILE A 91 2.74 0.35 11.90
C ILE A 91 1.75 0.91 10.87
N ILE A 92 1.71 0.32 9.67
CA ILE A 92 0.78 0.75 8.62
C ILE A 92 -0.67 0.46 9.03
N PHE A 93 -0.93 -0.73 9.60
CA PHE A 93 -2.25 -1.08 10.13
C PHE A 93 -2.69 -0.08 11.20
N GLN A 94 -1.81 0.24 12.16
CA GLN A 94 -2.13 1.19 13.23
C GLN A 94 -2.42 2.58 12.67
N LYS A 95 -1.60 3.07 11.71
CA LYS A 95 -1.85 4.35 11.02
C LYS A 95 -3.20 4.38 10.32
N TRP A 96 -3.62 3.27 9.70
CA TRP A 96 -4.96 3.16 9.11
C TRP A 96 -6.07 3.13 10.15
N TYR A 97 -5.86 2.40 11.25
CA TYR A 97 -6.83 2.31 12.33
C TYR A 97 -7.11 3.69 12.93
N ASP A 98 -6.07 4.47 13.18
CA ASP A 98 -6.14 5.81 13.77
C ASP A 98 -6.52 6.91 12.77
N ALA A 99 -6.41 6.65 11.45
CA ALA A 99 -6.76 7.63 10.44
C ALA A 99 -8.27 7.97 10.46
N PRO A 100 -8.64 9.25 10.27
CA PRO A 100 -10.03 9.63 10.14
C PRO A 100 -10.61 9.11 8.82
N TYR A 101 -11.93 8.89 8.81
CA TYR A 101 -12.68 8.73 7.56
C TYR A 101 -12.68 10.05 6.79
N GLU A 102 -12.58 9.99 5.46
CA GLU A 102 -12.72 11.18 4.62
C GLU A 102 -14.08 11.84 4.79
N LYS A 103 -15.12 11.03 5.04
CA LYS A 103 -16.47 11.48 5.34
C LYS A 103 -16.89 10.93 6.70
N PRO A 104 -17.28 11.79 7.66
CA PRO A 104 -17.60 11.35 9.02
C PRO A 104 -18.74 10.33 9.12
N TRP A 105 -19.69 10.33 8.17
CA TRP A 105 -20.81 9.39 8.13
C TRP A 105 -20.43 7.99 7.64
N ASP A 106 -19.24 7.80 7.07
CA ASP A 106 -18.76 6.46 6.66
C ASP A 106 -18.40 5.58 7.87
N ALA A 107 -18.18 6.18 9.04
CA ALA A 107 -17.96 5.46 10.30
C ALA A 107 -19.22 4.71 10.79
N MET A 108 -20.42 5.06 10.30
CA MET A 108 -21.69 4.47 10.75
C MET A 108 -22.01 3.10 10.15
N PHE A 109 -21.22 2.62 9.18
CA PHE A 109 -21.53 1.39 8.41
C PHE A 109 -20.50 0.27 8.58
N ILE A 110 -19.68 0.31 9.63
CA ILE A 110 -18.70 -0.74 9.91
C ILE A 110 -19.42 -1.87 10.65
N PHE A 111 -19.74 -2.96 9.94
CA PHE A 111 -20.20 -4.24 10.50
C PHE A 111 -19.07 -5.26 10.48
#